data_AF-A0A7M4FP58-F1
#
_entry.id   AF-A0A7M4FP58-F1
#
_cell.length_a   1.000
_cell.length_b   1.000
_cell.length_c   1.000
_cell.angle_alpha   90.00
_cell.angle_beta   90.00
_cell.angle_gamma   90.00
#
_symmetry.space_group_name_H-M   'P 1'
#
loop_
_entity.id
_entity.type
_entity.pdbx_description
1 polymer ?
#
loop_
_entity_poly.entity_id
_entity_poly.type
_entity_poly.pdbx_seq_one_letter_code
_entity_poly.pdbx_strand_id
1 'polypeptide(L)'
;MRDLTTSSGAQPKKQRSLPMLKEKLAMLDLLRDSMSVSNMAHKYGHNESSIRAIKIQVRNKTLVNTEKAFNLWLEDMNHKCVPIDGNTL
;
A
#
# COMPACT_ATOMS: atom_id res chain seq x y z
N MET A 1 -34.64 28.62 39.12
CA MET A 1 -34.73 27.21 38.69
C MET A 1 -35.39 27.14 37.32
N ARG A 2 -34.63 26.76 36.28
CA ARG A 2 -35.08 26.14 35.02
C ARG A 2 -33.92 25.29 34.51
N ASP A 3 -34.22 24.02 34.26
CA ASP A 3 -33.31 22.95 33.81
C ASP A 3 -32.71 23.19 32.42
N LEU A 4 -31.64 22.45 32.09
CA LEU A 4 -31.49 21.69 30.84
C LEU A 4 -30.17 20.90 30.83
N THR A 5 -30.28 19.60 31.07
CA THR A 5 -29.31 18.58 30.69
C THR A 5 -29.07 18.64 29.17
N THR A 6 -27.81 18.73 28.73
CA THR A 6 -27.47 18.61 27.30
C THR A 6 -26.39 17.56 27.10
N SER A 7 -26.89 16.35 26.89
CA SER A 7 -26.52 15.42 25.82
C SER A 7 -25.02 15.22 25.53
N SER A 8 -24.52 14.08 26.02
CA SER A 8 -23.32 13.41 25.50
C SER A 8 -23.51 13.11 24.00
N GLY A 9 -22.86 13.92 23.16
CA GLY A 9 -22.88 13.78 21.71
C GLY A 9 -22.14 12.52 21.25
N ALA A 10 -22.84 11.39 21.19
CA ALA A 10 -22.41 10.21 20.46
C ALA A 10 -22.41 10.52 18.94
N GLN A 11 -21.29 11.04 18.43
CA GLN A 11 -21.09 11.18 16.99
C GLN A 11 -21.05 9.77 16.36
N PRO A 12 -21.87 9.49 15.33
CA PRO A 12 -21.79 8.25 14.58
C PRO A 12 -20.38 8.10 14.01
N LYS A 13 -19.69 7.00 14.33
CA LYS A 13 -18.39 6.69 13.75
C LYS A 13 -18.56 6.63 12.22
N LYS A 14 -17.96 7.57 11.50
CA LYS A 14 -17.96 7.59 10.03
C LYS A 14 -17.52 6.21 9.53
N GLN A 15 -18.41 5.54 8.81
CA GLN A 15 -18.15 4.27 8.17
C GLN A 15 -16.87 4.40 7.33
N ARG A 16 -15.93 3.47 7.50
CA ARG A 16 -14.66 3.50 6.77
C ARG A 16 -14.94 3.36 5.28
N SER A 17 -14.81 4.44 4.53
CA SER A 17 -14.80 4.41 3.07
C SER A 17 -13.48 3.82 2.61
N LEU A 18 -13.53 2.61 2.06
CA LEU A 18 -12.37 1.98 1.44
C LEU A 18 -12.23 2.54 0.02
N PRO A 19 -11.07 3.11 -0.36
CA PRO A 19 -10.87 3.59 -1.71
C PRO A 19 -11.02 2.43 -2.71
N MET A 20 -11.71 2.68 -3.80
CA MET A 20 -11.87 1.72 -4.89
C MET A 20 -10.50 1.36 -5.48
N LEU A 21 -10.40 0.17 -6.09
CA LEU A 21 -9.16 -0.26 -6.73
C LEU A 21 -8.64 0.77 -7.74
N LYS A 22 -9.53 1.38 -8.52
CA LYS A 22 -9.20 2.47 -9.47
C LYS A 22 -8.60 3.70 -8.78
N GLU A 23 -9.09 4.06 -7.60
CA GLU A 23 -8.61 5.22 -6.84
C GLU A 23 -7.24 4.92 -6.23
N LYS A 24 -7.05 3.70 -5.70
CA LYS A 24 -5.76 3.24 -5.19
C LYS A 24 -4.69 3.26 -6.27
N LEU A 25 -5.00 2.84 -7.50
CA LEU A 25 -4.07 2.87 -8.62
C LEU A 25 -3.70 4.31 -9.00
N ALA A 26 -4.69 5.19 -9.17
CA ALA A 26 -4.45 6.59 -9.49
C ALA A 26 -3.59 7.29 -8.43
N MET A 27 -3.78 6.97 -7.14
CA MET A 27 -2.92 7.46 -6.07
C MET A 27 -1.47 6.97 -6.21
N LEU A 28 -1.27 5.71 -6.56
CA LEU A 28 0.09 5.17 -6.73
C LEU A 28 0.82 5.80 -7.90
N ASP A 29 0.14 6.03 -9.02
CA ASP A 29 0.71 6.71 -10.20
C ASP A 29 1.11 8.14 -9.85
N LEU A 30 0.23 8.91 -9.19
CA LEU A 30 0.54 10.27 -8.78
C LEU A 30 1.68 10.34 -7.73
N LEU A 31 1.77 9.37 -6.80
CA LEU A 31 2.90 9.28 -5.87
C LEU A 31 4.22 8.93 -6.58
N ARG A 32 4.15 8.23 -7.72
CA ARG A 32 5.31 7.95 -8.58
C ARG A 32 5.75 9.22 -9.30
N ASP A 33 4.80 10.04 -9.74
CA ASP A 33 5.02 11.33 -10.40
C ASP A 33 5.40 12.46 -9.42
N SER A 34 5.93 12.10 -8.24
CA SER A 34 6.40 13.01 -7.20
C SER A 34 5.32 13.91 -6.56
N MET A 35 4.04 13.56 -6.66
CA MET A 35 3.00 14.21 -5.86
C MET A 35 3.23 13.94 -4.37
N SER A 36 3.11 14.98 -3.53
CA SER A 36 3.23 14.84 -2.08
C SER A 36 2.04 14.10 -1.49
N VAL A 37 2.28 13.37 -0.39
CA VAL A 37 1.23 12.65 0.35
C VAL A 37 0.16 13.61 0.87
N SER A 38 0.55 14.81 1.29
CA SER A 38 -0.38 15.84 1.78
C SER A 38 -1.27 16.37 0.65
N ASN A 39 -0.73 16.66 -0.53
CA ASN A 39 -1.55 17.08 -1.68
C ASN A 39 -2.53 15.98 -2.10
N MET A 40 -2.11 14.72 -2.01
CA MET A 40 -2.96 13.58 -2.28
C MET A 40 -4.06 13.40 -1.22
N ALA A 41 -3.74 13.59 0.05
CA ALA A 41 -4.70 13.56 1.15
C ALA A 41 -5.79 14.62 0.95
N HIS A 42 -5.40 15.83 0.60
CA HIS A 42 -6.33 16.91 0.26
C HIS A 42 -7.17 16.59 -0.98
N LYS A 43 -6.55 16.09 -2.07
CA LYS A 43 -7.24 15.80 -3.34
C LYS A 43 -8.29 14.70 -3.23
N TYR A 44 -8.02 13.65 -2.45
CA TYR A 44 -8.89 12.48 -2.36
C TYR A 44 -9.63 12.36 -1.02
N GLY A 45 -9.47 13.30 -0.09
CA GLY A 45 -10.15 13.29 1.21
C GLY A 45 -9.75 12.12 2.12
N HIS A 46 -8.57 11.54 1.91
CA HIS A 46 -8.06 10.44 2.73
C HIS A 46 -7.02 10.93 3.74
N ASN A 47 -6.88 10.20 4.84
CA ASN A 47 -5.82 10.45 5.79
C ASN A 47 -4.46 10.03 5.19
N GLU A 48 -3.42 10.80 5.48
CA GLU A 48 -2.07 10.54 4.99
C GLU A 48 -1.55 9.15 5.37
N SER A 49 -1.90 8.66 6.57
CA SER A 49 -1.46 7.35 7.04
C SER A 49 -2.03 6.22 6.20
N SER A 50 -3.28 6.32 5.73
CA SER A 50 -3.89 5.36 4.80
C SER A 50 -3.22 5.41 3.44
N ILE A 51 -2.89 6.60 2.93
CA ILE A 51 -2.17 6.75 1.67
C ILE A 51 -0.78 6.09 1.76
N ARG A 52 -0.06 6.32 2.86
CA ARG A 52 1.24 5.66 3.12
C ARG A 52 1.10 4.14 3.25
N ALA A 53 0.06 3.67 3.94
CA ALA A 53 -0.21 2.24 4.09
C ALA A 53 -0.46 1.56 2.74
N ILE A 54 -1.22 2.19 1.84
CA ILE A 54 -1.45 1.69 0.47
C ILE A 54 -0.12 1.55 -0.29
N LYS A 55 0.74 2.57 -0.23
CA LYS A 55 2.07 2.54 -0.88
C LYS A 55 2.94 1.39 -0.33
N ILE A 56 2.97 1.21 0.98
CA ILE A 56 3.75 0.14 1.62
C ILE A 56 3.20 -1.24 1.25
N GLN A 57 1.87 -1.41 1.30
CA GLN A 57 1.22 -2.67 0.97
C GLN A 57 1.53 -3.12 -0.45
N VAL A 58 1.47 -2.21 -1.42
CA VAL A 58 1.79 -2.54 -2.82
C VAL A 58 3.26 -2.90 -2.98
N ARG A 59 4.18 -2.12 -2.38
CA ARG A 59 5.61 -2.44 -2.40
C ARG A 59 5.89 -3.84 -1.85
N ASN A 60 5.33 -4.15 -0.68
CA ASN A 60 5.54 -5.45 -0.03
C ASN A 60 4.98 -6.59 -0.89
N LYS A 61 3.80 -6.40 -1.49
CA LYS A 61 3.22 -7.40 -2.40
C LYS A 61 4.08 -7.61 -3.64
N THR A 62 4.61 -6.54 -4.24
CA THR A 62 5.53 -6.63 -5.38
C THR A 62 6.80 -7.37 -4.99
N LEU A 63 7.39 -7.06 -3.83
CA LEU A 63 8.60 -7.73 -3.33
C LEU A 63 8.38 -9.24 -3.17
N VAL A 64 7.31 -9.65 -2.49
CA VAL A 64 6.96 -11.07 -2.30
C VAL A 64 6.76 -11.78 -3.65
N ASN A 65 6.14 -11.11 -4.61
CA ASN A 65 5.95 -11.67 -5.95
C ASN A 65 7.30 -11.84 -6.68
N THR A 66 8.20 -10.85 -6.57
CA THR A 66 9.55 -10.94 -7.18
C THR A 66 10.40 -12.00 -6.51
N GLU A 67 10.33 -12.16 -5.18
CA GLU A 67 11.04 -13.23 -4.46
C GLU A 67 10.56 -14.62 -4.91
N LYS A 68 9.24 -14.81 -5.04
CA LYS A 68 8.69 -16.07 -5.55
C LYS A 68 9.13 -16.37 -6.98
N ALA A 69 9.12 -15.37 -7.85
CA ALA A 69 9.58 -15.53 -9.23
C ALA A 69 11.08 -15.86 -9.29
N PHE A 70 11.89 -15.22 -8.43
CA PHE A 70 13.32 -15.49 -8.34
C PHE A 70 13.61 -16.89 -7.81
N ASN A 71 12.91 -17.33 -6.76
CA ASN A 71 13.01 -18.70 -6.26
C ASN A 71 12.64 -19.71 -7.33
N LEU A 72 11.53 -19.50 -8.06
CA LEU A 72 11.14 -20.38 -9.16
C LEU A 72 12.22 -20.45 -10.26
N TRP A 73 12.83 -19.31 -10.60
CA TRP A 73 13.91 -19.25 -11.56
C TRP A 73 15.16 -19.99 -11.06
N LEU A 74 15.55 -19.81 -9.79
CA LEU A 74 16.68 -20.52 -9.21
C LEU A 74 16.47 -22.03 -9.23
N GLU A 75 15.28 -22.52 -8.87
CA GLU A 75 14.96 -23.95 -8.94
C GLU A 75 15.04 -24.48 -10.39
N ASP A 76 14.54 -23.72 -11.37
CA ASP A 76 14.67 -24.06 -12.79
C ASP A 76 16.13 -24.10 -13.26
N MET A 77 16.98 -23.19 -12.79
CA MET A 77 18.41 -23.16 -13.12
C MET A 77 19.19 -24.29 -12.42
N ASN A 78 18.88 -24.58 -11.15
CA ASN A 78 19.46 -25.70 -10.39
C ASN A 78 19.14 -27.04 -11.07
N HIS A 79 17.91 -27.21 -11.58
CA HIS A 79 17.52 -28.40 -12.33
C HIS A 79 18.18 -28.52 -13.71
N LYS A 80 18.71 -27.41 -14.26
CA LYS A 80 19.38 -27.36 -15.57
C LYS A 80 20.91 -27.51 -15.48
N CYS A 81 21.47 -27.83 -14.31
CA CYS A 81 22.92 -28.01 -14.08
C CYS A 81 23.77 -26.83 -14.60
N VAL A 82 23.27 -25.60 -14.50
CA VAL A 82 24.09 -24.41 -14.76
C VAL A 82 24.88 -24.13 -13.48
N PRO A 83 26.22 -24.14 -13.48
CA PRO A 83 26.99 -23.81 -12.29
C PRO A 83 26.71 -22.35 -11.92
N ILE A 84 26.04 -22.15 -10.78
CA ILE A 84 25.80 -20.82 -10.17
C ILE A 84 26.93 -20.51 -9.17
N ASP A 85 27.80 -21.48 -8.86
CA ASP A 85 28.97 -21.20 -8.03
C ASP A 85 29.97 -20.33 -8.81
N GLY A 86 30.30 -19.18 -8.22
CA GLY A 86 31.23 -18.20 -8.77
C GLY A 86 32.69 -18.67 -8.79
N ASN A 87 32.95 -19.96 -9.02
CA ASN A 87 34.28 -20.49 -9.27
C ASN A 87 34.49 -20.64 -10.79
N THR A 88 34.59 -19.51 -11.48
CA THR A 88 35.31 -19.45 -12.75
C THR A 88 36.65 -18.78 -12.47
N LEU A 89 37.73 -19.50 -12.80
CA LEU A 89 39.14 -19.14 -12.61
C LEU A 89 39.49 -17.69 -13.02
#